data_AF-A0A8R2AA59-F1
#
_entry.id   AF-A0A8R2AA59-F1
#
_cell.length_a   1.000
_cell.length_b   1.000
_cell.length_c   1.000
_cell.angle_alpha   90.00
_cell.angle_beta   90.00
_cell.angle_gamma   90.00
#
_symmetry.space_group_name_H-M   'P 1'
#
loop_
_entity.id
_entity.type
_entity.pdbx_description
1 polymer ?
#
loop_
_entity_poly.entity_id
_entity_poly.type
_entity_poly.pdbx_seq_one_letter_code
_entity_poly.pdbx_strand_id
1 'polypeptide(L)'
;MHSPATVNNMYIDIGLYGEPKVSKYNPTILRDLEIFVLKLKGFKMMYAGTYLNIDEFKTMFDHRLYDRIRQNLRCKSNFPEVYDKVNRKARI
;
A
#
# COMPACT_ATOMS: atom_id res chain seq x y z
N MET A 1 4.42 15.14 18.34
CA MET A 1 4.82 15.25 16.92
C MET A 1 3.96 16.33 16.29
N HIS A 2 4.49 17.53 16.06
CA HIS A 2 3.78 18.59 15.34
C HIS A 2 4.41 18.75 13.96
N SER A 3 3.57 18.83 12.93
CA SER A 3 4.00 19.10 11.57
C SER A 3 4.40 20.58 11.43
N PRO A 4 5.52 20.92 10.76
CA PRO A 4 5.89 22.30 10.46
C PRO A 4 5.03 22.94 9.35
N ALA A 5 4.04 22.23 8.81
CA ALA A 5 3.21 22.72 7.70
C ALA A 5 2.20 23.80 8.17
N THR A 6 2.01 24.84 7.36
CA THR A 6 1.06 25.95 7.60
C THR A 6 -0.41 25.57 7.46
N VAL A 7 -0.69 24.32 7.10
CA VAL A 7 -2.03 23.75 6.96
C VAL A 7 -2.10 22.51 7.83
N ASN A 8 -3.10 22.46 8.72
CA ASN A 8 -3.39 21.26 9.51
C ASN A 8 -3.93 20.18 8.59
N ASN A 9 -3.05 19.30 8.09
CA ASN A 9 -3.47 18.11 7.37
C ASN A 9 -4.07 17.12 8.36
N MET A 10 -5.38 16.90 8.25
CA MET A 10 -6.08 15.85 8.98
C MET A 10 -5.95 14.54 8.19
N TYR A 11 -5.52 13.48 8.87
CA TYR A 11 -5.50 12.14 8.32
C TYR A 11 -6.61 11.31 8.97
N ILE A 12 -7.30 10.52 8.15
CA ILE A 12 -8.29 9.55 8.61
C ILE A 12 -7.70 8.17 8.36
N ASP A 13 -7.62 7.36 9.41
CA ASP A 13 -7.23 5.96 9.33
C ASP A 13 -8.48 5.07 9.28
N ILE A 14 -8.53 4.16 8.31
CA ILE A 14 -9.65 3.25 8.09
C ILE A 14 -9.13 1.82 8.19
N GLY A 15 -9.40 1.19 9.34
CA GLY A 15 -9.09 -0.22 9.58
C GLY A 15 -10.27 -1.13 9.23
N LEU A 16 -10.03 -2.12 8.38
CA LEU A 16 -10.95 -3.23 8.14
C LEU A 16 -10.44 -4.48 8.86
N TYR A 17 -11.26 -5.06 9.71
CA TYR A 17 -10.88 -6.19 10.57
C TYR A 17 -11.81 -7.38 10.36
N GLY A 18 -11.19 -8.57 10.26
CA GLY A 18 -11.88 -9.83 9.97
C GLY A 18 -12.19 -10.04 8.49
N GLU A 19 -12.43 -11.30 8.11
CA GLU A 19 -12.91 -11.67 6.78
C GLU A 19 -14.38 -12.11 6.88
N PRO A 20 -15.31 -11.44 6.17
CA PRO A 20 -16.71 -11.82 6.18
C PRO A 20 -16.92 -13.27 5.70
N LYS A 21 -17.53 -14.11 6.54
CA LYS A 21 -17.87 -15.51 6.23
C LYS A 21 -19.31 -15.65 5.74
N VAL A 22 -19.70 -14.84 4.77
CA VAL A 22 -21.05 -14.85 4.17
C VAL A 22 -20.97 -15.22 2.70
N SER A 23 -21.97 -15.95 2.20
CA SER A 23 -21.95 -16.54 0.85
C SER A 23 -21.84 -15.52 -0.30
N LYS A 24 -22.23 -14.27 -0.05
CA LYS A 24 -22.19 -13.18 -1.04
C LYS A 24 -20.95 -12.29 -0.92
N TYR A 25 -20.00 -12.61 -0.03
CA TYR A 25 -18.78 -11.80 0.10
C TYR A 25 -17.86 -12.01 -1.11
N ASN A 26 -17.51 -10.91 -1.76
CA ASN A 26 -16.51 -10.90 -2.83
C ASN A 26 -15.28 -10.09 -2.38
N PRO A 27 -14.10 -10.71 -2.22
CA PRO A 27 -12.90 -10.02 -1.76
C PRO A 27 -12.37 -8.95 -2.73
N THR A 28 -12.86 -8.88 -3.98
CA THR A 28 -12.50 -7.79 -4.90
C THR A 28 -12.88 -6.41 -4.37
N ILE A 29 -13.90 -6.33 -3.51
CA ILE A 29 -14.32 -5.05 -2.90
C ILE A 29 -13.21 -4.36 -2.09
N LEU A 30 -12.24 -5.13 -1.57
CA LEU A 30 -11.10 -4.58 -0.85
C LEU A 30 -10.15 -3.85 -1.80
N ARG A 31 -9.96 -4.35 -3.02
CA ARG A 31 -9.21 -3.65 -4.07
C ARG A 31 -9.91 -2.35 -4.46
N ASP A 32 -11.23 -2.38 -4.62
CA ASP A 32 -12.01 -1.18 -4.98
C ASP A 32 -11.87 -0.08 -3.92
N LEU A 33 -11.86 -0.45 -2.63
CA LEU A 33 -11.59 0.48 -1.53
C LEU A 33 -10.16 1.03 -1.59
N GLU A 34 -9.15 0.20 -1.83
CA GLU A 34 -7.77 0.66 -1.96
C GLU A 34 -7.64 1.66 -3.12
N ILE A 35 -8.22 1.36 -4.29
CA ILE A 35 -8.23 2.27 -5.45
C ILE A 35 -8.95 3.58 -5.14
N PHE A 36 -10.07 3.53 -4.41
CA PHE A 36 -10.77 4.73 -3.96
C PHE A 36 -9.88 5.62 -3.08
N VAL A 37 -9.15 5.03 -2.13
CA VAL A 37 -8.20 5.74 -1.28
C VAL A 37 -7.09 6.39 -2.11
N LEU A 38 -6.53 5.69 -3.11
CA LEU A 38 -5.50 6.23 -4.00
C LEU A 38 -6.02 7.44 -4.81
N LYS A 39 -7.26 7.40 -5.31
CA LYS A 39 -7.89 8.52 -6.03
C LYS A 39 -7.99 9.78 -5.18
N LEU A 40 -8.14 9.63 -3.86
CA LEU A 40 -8.14 10.72 -2.88
C LEU A 40 -6.74 11.14 -2.43
N LYS A 41 -5.68 10.66 -3.10
CA LYS A 41 -4.28 10.87 -2.71
C LYS A 41 -3.95 10.31 -1.32
N GLY A 42 -4.73 9.33 -0.86
CA GLY A 42 -4.42 8.53 0.32
C GLY A 42 -3.48 7.37 -0.04
N PHE A 43 -3.14 6.58 0.96
CA PHE A 43 -2.26 5.43 0.80
C PHE A 43 -2.71 4.27 1.70
N LYS A 44 -2.30 3.06 1.32
CA LYS A 44 -2.54 1.84 2.10
C LYS A 44 -1.40 1.66 3.10
N MET A 45 -1.73 1.50 4.38
CA MET A 45 -0.75 1.11 5.39
C MET A 45 -0.21 -0.31 5.11
N MET A 46 1.11 -0.43 4.99
CA MET A 46 1.79 -1.64 4.45
C MET A 46 2.10 -2.73 5.49
N TYR A 47 1.52 -2.65 6.71
CA TYR A 47 1.60 -3.76 7.69
C TYR A 47 0.63 -4.91 7.34
N ALA A 48 -0.45 -4.59 6.63
CA ALA A 48 -1.43 -5.55 6.12
C ALA A 48 -1.16 -5.90 4.64
N GLY A 49 -1.73 -7.01 4.18
CA GLY A 49 -1.69 -7.36 2.76
C GLY A 49 -2.48 -6.37 1.90
N THR A 50 -2.09 -6.24 0.63
CA THR A 50 -2.77 -5.41 -0.37
C THR A 50 -3.34 -6.24 -1.53
N TYR A 51 -4.44 -5.75 -2.12
CA TYR A 51 -5.06 -6.29 -3.32
C TYR A 51 -4.72 -5.47 -4.58
N LEU A 52 -3.97 -4.39 -4.43
CA LEU A 52 -3.40 -3.61 -5.53
C LEU A 52 -2.44 -4.47 -6.37
N ASN A 53 -2.33 -4.13 -7.66
CA ASN A 53 -1.23 -4.64 -8.49
C ASN A 53 0.01 -3.75 -8.29
N ILE A 54 1.15 -4.13 -8.87
CA ILE A 54 2.41 -3.39 -8.69
C ILE A 54 2.34 -1.95 -9.20
N ASP A 55 1.64 -1.71 -10.31
CA ASP A 55 1.57 -0.37 -10.93
C ASP A 55 0.73 0.57 -10.07
N GLU A 56 -0.43 0.09 -9.58
CA GLU A 56 -1.27 0.84 -8.66
C GLU A 56 -0.58 1.08 -7.33
N PHE A 57 0.11 0.07 -6.79
CA PHE A 57 0.87 0.18 -5.55
C PHE A 57 1.93 1.29 -5.65
N LYS A 58 2.63 1.37 -6.78
CA LYS A 58 3.65 2.41 -7.02
C LYS A 58 3.06 3.82 -7.13
N THR A 59 1.75 3.98 -7.31
CA THR A 59 1.14 5.32 -7.32
C THR A 59 1.00 5.94 -5.94
N MET A 60 1.16 5.16 -4.85
CA MET A 60 1.09 5.69 -3.48
C MET A 60 2.19 6.69 -3.15
N PHE A 61 3.38 6.52 -3.74
CA PHE A 61 4.58 7.26 -3.38
C PHE A 61 5.44 7.57 -4.62
N ASP A 62 6.34 8.54 -4.50
CA ASP A 62 7.40 8.73 -5.49
C ASP A 62 8.56 7.75 -5.22
N HIS A 63 8.72 6.76 -6.09
CA HIS A 63 9.73 5.71 -5.94
C HIS A 63 11.14 6.11 -6.41
N ARG A 64 11.36 7.31 -6.97
CA ARG A 64 12.66 7.68 -7.57
C ARG A 64 13.83 7.59 -6.60
N LEU A 65 13.66 7.99 -5.34
CA LEU A 65 14.71 7.87 -4.33
C LEU A 65 14.91 6.41 -3.91
N TYR A 66 13.81 5.71 -3.68
CA TYR A 66 13.82 4.30 -3.28
C TYR A 66 14.55 3.41 -4.30
N ASP A 67 14.21 3.55 -5.58
CA ASP A 67 14.81 2.78 -6.67
C ASP A 67 16.31 3.08 -6.83
N ARG A 68 16.70 4.35 -6.70
CA ARG A 68 18.09 4.79 -6.76
C ARG A 68 18.93 4.15 -5.65
N ILE A 69 18.44 4.18 -4.41
CA ILE A 69 19.16 3.59 -3.28
C ILE A 69 19.25 2.07 -3.42
N ARG A 70 18.16 1.40 -3.84
CA ARG A 70 18.18 -0.04 -4.10
C ARG A 70 19.15 -0.44 -5.19
N GLN A 71 19.32 0.38 -6.23
CA GLN A 71 20.33 0.16 -7.25
C GLN A 71 21.74 0.33 -6.68
N ASN A 72 22.01 1.43 -5.98
CA ASN A 72 23.34 1.74 -5.43
C ASN A 72 23.83 0.67 -4.44
N LEU A 73 22.91 0.13 -3.63
CA LEU A 73 23.19 -0.92 -2.65
C LEU A 73 23.05 -2.34 -3.21
N ARG A 74 22.86 -2.50 -4.54
CA ARG A 74 22.69 -3.79 -5.22
C ARG A 74 21.58 -4.65 -4.63
N CYS A 75 20.47 -4.04 -4.21
CA CYS A 75 19.37 -4.75 -3.56
C CYS A 75 18.55 -5.61 -4.51
N LYS A 76 18.46 -5.26 -5.81
CA LYS A 76 17.54 -5.93 -6.76
C LYS A 76 17.69 -7.45 -6.81
N SER A 77 18.91 -7.99 -6.66
CA SER A 77 19.17 -9.43 -6.66
C SER A 77 19.26 -10.05 -5.27
N ASN A 78 19.26 -9.24 -4.22
CA ASN A 78 19.56 -9.68 -2.85
C ASN A 78 18.38 -9.52 -1.89
N PHE A 79 17.44 -8.61 -2.19
CA PHE A 79 16.31 -8.31 -1.33
C PHE A 79 15.03 -8.11 -2.14
N PRO A 80 13.89 -8.68 -1.70
CA PRO A 80 12.59 -8.44 -2.32
C PRO A 80 12.20 -6.96 -2.27
N GLU A 81 11.31 -6.55 -3.18
CA GLU A 81 10.65 -5.25 -3.12
C GLU A 81 9.66 -5.19 -1.95
N VAL A 82 9.24 -3.98 -1.57
CA VAL A 82 8.16 -3.84 -0.55
C VAL A 82 6.88 -4.53 -1.03
N TYR A 83 6.50 -4.32 -2.29
CA TYR A 83 5.32 -4.95 -2.89
C TYR A 83 5.38 -6.48 -2.81
N ASP A 84 6.57 -7.07 -3.02
CA ASP A 84 6.77 -8.52 -2.95
C ASP A 84 6.43 -9.10 -1.58
N LYS A 85 6.52 -8.29 -0.51
CA LYS A 85 6.21 -8.72 0.87
C LYS A 85 4.74 -8.53 1.25
N VAL A 86 4.05 -7.60 0.62
CA VAL A 86 2.69 -7.19 1.03
C VAL A 86 1.61 -7.60 0.04
N ASN A 87 1.97 -8.00 -1.18
CA ASN A 87 0.99 -8.57 -2.10
C ASN A 87 0.39 -9.86 -1.50
N ARG A 88 -0.91 -10.09 -1.70
CA ARG A 88 -1.60 -11.24 -1.09
C ARG A 88 -1.00 -12.59 -1.52
N LYS A 89 -0.38 -12.69 -2.71
CA LYS A 89 0.27 -13.93 -3.17
C LYS A 89 1.48 -14.31 -2.33
N ALA A 90 2.10 -13.36 -1.63
CA ALA A 90 3.22 -13.61 -0.73
C ALA A 90 2.81 -14.13 0.65
N ARG A 91 1.50 -14.23 0.95
CA ARG A 91 0.95 -14.69 2.24
C ARG A 91 0.17 -16.02 2.12
N ILE A 92 0.45 -16.80 1.08
CA ILE A 92 -0.10 -18.16 0.86
C ILE A 92 0.60 -19.15 1.81
#